data_AF-A0A175YLL9-F1
#
_entry.id   AF-A0A175YLL9-F1
#
_cell.length_a   1.000
_cell.length_b   1.000
_cell.length_c   1.000
_cell.angle_alpha   90.00
_cell.angle_beta   90.00
_cell.angle_gamma   90.00
#
_symmetry.space_group_name_H-M   'P 1'
#
loop_
_entity.id
_entity.type
_entity.pdbx_description
1 polymer ?
#
loop_
_entity_poly.entity_id
_entity_poly.type
_entity_poly.pdbx_seq_one_letter_code
_entity_poly.pdbx_strand_id
1 'polypeptide(L)'
;MRWSNSTVCLPVPVSSEAAEDSTAALLKSCRDSEVTELGAWDGIYKEASNGSFGVSNGIVAVCLPVPVSSEAAEDSTAALLKSCSYGDDYKIYQPDCLTIPATEFLSSLKTTIDVVQQVTSIVSEFSRGFLDFRLSNAISDCLDLLELSTDELVSTLLLTQNPHNSQDNSTGNLSADLKTWLSAALSNQDTCVEGFDGTRGFVKSLVASGLEEISSLVRVILANVKSPHDRKSGSRRRHHRRGDMPGWMHKRKLIGGREFPEWVKASDRKKLLQVNGVVADLVVDVNGYGNFTTLSDAIKAVPDYSTNRTVIYVKKGVYKEYVEISKKKWNVMLVGDGMDVTIISGNHSFIGGWTTYRSATFGVKGRGFIARDMTFENTAGPENHQAVAFRSDSDLSVLYRCAMRGYQDTLYAHSQRQFYRECHITGTVDFIFGDAAAVFQKCQILARKGLPNQKNTITAQGRKEAAETTGFSIQFSNISVEPNVVSNSTGNSTLTYLGRPWKLYSRTVVMQSYISNAIRPEGWLEWNTTFALDTLYYGEYMNYGPGAGLGNRVKWPGYRVLNTTSEANAFTVAQFLLGNSWLPSTGVKYTAGLVV
;
A
#
# COMPACT_ATOMS: atom_id res chain seq x y z
N MET A 1 -7.18 -16.24 46.73
CA MET A 1 -7.50 -17.32 45.78
C MET A 1 -8.14 -16.75 44.53
N ARG A 2 -7.33 -16.56 43.48
CA ARG A 2 -7.69 -16.56 42.05
C ARG A 2 -6.36 -16.74 41.33
N TRP A 3 -6.16 -17.91 40.71
CA TRP A 3 -4.96 -18.24 39.95
C TRP A 3 -5.25 -18.06 38.45
N SER A 4 -4.38 -17.34 37.75
CA SER A 4 -4.29 -17.32 36.30
C SER A 4 -3.37 -18.46 35.85
N ASN A 5 -3.93 -19.48 35.20
CA ASN A 5 -3.14 -20.54 34.57
C ASN A 5 -2.92 -20.19 33.10
N SER A 6 -1.67 -20.20 32.65
CA SER A 6 -1.31 -20.43 31.25
C SER A 6 0.05 -21.11 31.21
N THR A 7 0.05 -22.42 31.37
CA THR A 7 1.18 -23.32 31.06
C THR A 7 0.85 -23.99 29.74
N VAL A 8 1.74 -23.92 28.74
CA VAL A 8 1.57 -24.60 27.45
C VAL A 8 2.45 -25.84 27.44
N CYS A 9 1.85 -27.01 27.20
CA CYS A 9 2.56 -28.27 27.00
C CYS A 9 2.48 -28.66 25.53
N LEU A 10 3.62 -28.90 24.87
CA LEU A 10 3.67 -29.45 23.51
C LEU A 10 4.20 -30.89 23.53
N PRO A 11 3.60 -31.83 22.78
CA PRO A 11 4.12 -33.19 22.65
C PRO A 11 5.29 -33.21 21.66
N VAL A 12 6.42 -33.80 22.07
CA VAL A 12 7.56 -34.07 21.19
C VAL A 12 7.68 -35.59 21.00
N PRO A 13 7.60 -36.14 19.77
CA PRO A 13 7.94 -37.53 19.53
C PRO A 13 9.48 -37.67 19.52
N VAL A 14 10.01 -38.54 20.38
CA VAL A 14 11.45 -38.81 20.43
C VAL A 14 11.71 -40.20 19.87
N SER A 15 12.39 -40.29 18.73
CA SER A 15 13.07 -41.53 18.32
C SER A 15 14.34 -41.69 19.14
N SER A 16 14.55 -42.89 19.67
CA SER A 16 15.60 -43.26 20.61
C SER A 16 17.03 -42.91 20.15
N GLU A 17 17.88 -42.57 21.14
CA GLU A 17 19.36 -42.48 21.12
C GLU A 17 20.04 -41.09 21.02
N ALA A 18 19.34 -39.96 21.20
CA ALA A 18 20.01 -38.65 21.33
C ALA A 18 19.65 -37.83 22.59
N ALA A 19 18.90 -38.40 23.54
CA ALA A 19 18.27 -37.64 24.63
C ALA A 19 19.08 -37.53 25.94
N GLU A 20 20.17 -38.27 26.13
CA GLU A 20 20.91 -38.20 27.41
C GLU A 20 22.01 -37.12 27.42
N ASP A 21 22.65 -36.80 26.30
CA ASP A 21 23.76 -35.82 26.26
C ASP A 21 23.30 -34.35 26.19
N SER A 22 22.12 -34.08 25.61
CA SER A 22 21.63 -32.70 25.45
C SER A 22 21.10 -32.10 26.76
N THR A 23 20.64 -32.93 27.68
CA THR A 23 20.01 -32.51 28.94
C THR A 23 21.05 -32.11 29.98
N ALA A 24 22.22 -32.76 29.98
CA ALA A 24 23.34 -32.41 30.85
C ALA A 24 24.04 -31.09 30.45
N ALA A 25 24.06 -30.76 29.16
CA ALA A 25 24.64 -29.51 28.65
C ALA A 25 23.79 -28.27 29.01
N LEU A 26 22.45 -28.40 28.97
CA LEU A 26 21.51 -27.33 29.35
C LEU A 26 21.54 -27.01 30.85
N LEU A 27 21.73 -28.02 31.71
CA LEU A 27 21.78 -27.83 33.16
C LEU A 27 23.07 -27.13 33.65
N LYS A 28 24.16 -27.20 32.87
CA LYS A 28 25.43 -26.55 33.22
C LYS A 28 25.42 -25.05 32.90
N SER A 29 24.73 -24.63 31.85
CA SER A 29 24.67 -23.21 31.45
C SER A 29 23.83 -22.34 32.38
N CYS A 30 22.90 -22.90 33.14
CA CYS A 30 22.02 -22.15 34.04
C CYS A 30 22.62 -21.92 35.45
N ARG A 31 23.78 -22.51 35.76
CA ARG A 31 24.42 -22.37 37.07
C ARG A 31 25.43 -21.21 37.14
N ASP A 32 25.88 -20.70 35.99
CA ASP A 32 26.99 -19.74 35.91
C ASP A 32 26.57 -18.29 35.61
N SER A 33 25.27 -17.97 35.58
CA SER A 33 24.81 -16.56 35.48
C SER A 33 24.50 -15.98 36.87
N GLU A 34 25.50 -15.30 37.44
CA GLU A 34 25.34 -14.41 38.59
C GLU A 34 24.39 -13.25 38.26
N VAL A 35 23.18 -13.28 38.80
CA VAL A 35 22.34 -12.08 38.99
C VAL A 35 21.85 -12.08 40.42
N THR A 36 22.52 -11.28 41.23
CA THR A 36 22.09 -10.86 42.56
C THR A 36 20.92 -9.90 42.44
N GLU A 37 19.72 -10.30 42.87
CA GLU A 37 18.84 -9.55 43.79
C GLU A 37 17.41 -10.12 43.84
N LEU A 38 16.84 -10.03 45.05
CA LEU A 38 15.44 -10.20 45.46
C LEU A 38 14.90 -11.64 45.61
N GLY A 39 14.95 -12.09 46.86
CA GLY A 39 14.36 -13.31 47.36
C GLY A 39 12.83 -13.31 47.28
N ALA A 40 12.31 -14.15 46.38
CA ALA A 40 10.93 -14.61 46.37
C ALA A 40 10.78 -15.92 45.56
N TRP A 41 11.68 -16.89 45.74
CA TRP A 41 11.61 -18.17 44.99
C TRP A 41 11.86 -19.45 45.80
N ASP A 42 12.10 -19.35 47.11
CA ASP A 42 12.38 -20.52 47.96
C ASP A 42 11.14 -21.36 48.33
N GLY A 43 9.93 -20.89 47.98
CA GLY A 43 8.67 -21.59 48.25
C GLY A 43 8.22 -22.56 47.17
N ILE A 44 8.65 -22.37 45.92
CA ILE A 44 8.15 -23.14 44.76
C ILE A 44 8.98 -24.42 44.53
N TYR A 45 10.23 -24.46 45.00
CA TYR A 45 11.13 -25.61 44.85
C TYR A 45 10.80 -26.81 45.75
N LYS A 46 9.97 -26.66 46.79
CA LYS A 46 9.64 -27.74 47.75
C LYS A 46 8.39 -28.55 47.43
N GLU A 47 7.56 -28.16 46.47
CA GLU A 47 6.37 -28.92 46.07
C GLU A 47 6.56 -29.76 44.79
N ALA A 48 7.64 -29.56 44.02
CA ALA A 48 7.90 -30.34 42.81
C ALA A 48 8.68 -31.66 43.04
N SER A 49 9.14 -31.93 44.28
CA SER A 49 9.99 -33.09 44.57
C SER A 49 9.26 -34.32 45.13
N ASN A 50 7.92 -34.36 45.14
CA ASN A 50 7.16 -35.47 45.77
C ASN A 50 6.01 -36.06 44.92
N GLY A 51 5.98 -35.82 43.60
CA GLY A 51 4.99 -36.40 42.69
C GLY A 51 5.59 -37.46 41.75
N SER A 52 5.15 -38.70 41.88
CA SER A 52 5.54 -39.89 41.11
C SER A 52 5.38 -39.75 39.58
N PHE A 53 6.46 -40.03 38.82
CA PHE A 53 6.43 -40.18 37.36
C PHE A 53 5.83 -41.54 36.95
N GLY A 54 4.75 -41.52 36.16
CA GLY A 54 4.21 -42.69 35.48
C GLY A 54 4.49 -42.62 33.99
N VAL A 55 5.23 -43.58 33.45
CA VAL A 55 5.53 -43.72 32.01
C VAL A 55 4.47 -44.61 31.37
N SER A 56 3.77 -44.12 30.35
CA SER A 56 3.22 -44.98 29.29
C SER A 56 3.21 -44.24 27.94
N ASN A 57 3.63 -44.95 26.88
CA ASN A 57 3.57 -44.56 25.47
C ASN A 57 4.44 -43.38 24.98
N GLY A 58 5.68 -43.26 25.45
CA GLY A 58 6.75 -42.60 24.66
C GLY A 58 6.61 -41.10 24.38
N ILE A 59 5.88 -40.35 25.21
CA ILE A 59 5.77 -38.87 25.14
C ILE A 59 6.32 -38.28 26.44
N VAL A 60 7.30 -37.39 26.35
CA VAL A 60 7.79 -36.59 27.49
C VAL A 60 7.22 -35.18 27.36
N ALA A 61 6.54 -34.70 28.41
CA ALA A 61 6.07 -33.32 28.49
C ALA A 61 7.14 -32.44 29.15
N VAL A 62 7.59 -31.39 28.46
CA VAL A 62 8.51 -30.37 28.99
C VAL A 62 7.71 -29.10 29.23
N CYS A 63 7.65 -28.64 30.49
CA CYS A 63 7.04 -27.37 30.87
C CYS A 63 8.15 -26.34 31.11
N LEU A 64 8.17 -25.24 30.35
CA LEU A 64 9.06 -24.11 30.60
C LEU A 64 8.24 -22.88 31.07
N PRO A 65 8.71 -22.13 32.07
CA PRO A 65 8.09 -20.86 32.45
C PRO A 65 8.42 -19.76 31.44
N VAL A 66 7.41 -18.99 31.04
CA VAL A 66 7.57 -17.79 30.19
C VAL A 66 8.00 -16.61 31.06
N PRO A 67 9.11 -15.91 30.78
CA PRO A 67 9.40 -14.65 31.45
C PRO A 67 8.55 -13.53 30.84
N VAL A 68 7.81 -12.84 31.70
CA VAL A 68 7.07 -11.62 31.36
C VAL A 68 8.09 -10.53 31.04
N SER A 69 8.17 -10.11 29.77
CA SER A 69 8.90 -8.92 29.37
C SER A 69 8.10 -8.10 28.34
N SER A 70 7.96 -6.81 28.66
CA SER A 70 7.32 -5.72 27.91
C SER A 70 5.81 -5.82 27.63
N GLU A 71 5.04 -5.20 28.52
CA GLU A 71 3.72 -4.62 28.22
C GLU A 71 3.86 -3.57 27.10
N ALA A 72 3.79 -4.00 25.83
CA ALA A 72 3.59 -3.10 24.69
C ALA A 72 2.97 -3.77 23.44
N ALA A 73 2.63 -5.06 23.48
CA ALA A 73 2.20 -5.81 22.29
C ALA A 73 0.79 -6.42 22.35
N GLU A 74 0.02 -6.20 23.42
CA GLU A 74 -1.27 -6.90 23.59
C GLU A 74 -2.55 -6.06 23.43
N ASP A 75 -2.49 -4.76 23.13
CA ASP A 75 -3.66 -3.89 23.32
C ASP A 75 -4.25 -3.26 22.04
N SER A 76 -4.49 -4.04 20.99
CA SER A 76 -5.28 -3.55 19.84
C SER A 76 -6.14 -4.61 19.17
N THR A 77 -5.60 -5.81 18.93
CA THR A 77 -6.36 -6.94 18.36
C THR A 77 -7.33 -7.53 19.38
N ALA A 78 -6.90 -7.64 20.65
CA ALA A 78 -7.75 -8.11 21.75
C ALA A 78 -8.88 -7.12 22.09
N ALA A 79 -8.66 -5.81 21.95
CA ALA A 79 -9.68 -4.78 22.17
C ALA A 79 -10.74 -4.75 21.04
N LEU A 80 -10.35 -5.04 19.80
CA LEU A 80 -11.27 -5.18 18.66
C LEU A 80 -12.02 -6.52 18.65
N LEU A 81 -11.43 -7.60 19.19
CA LEU A 81 -12.07 -8.91 19.29
C LEU A 81 -13.00 -9.03 20.52
N LYS A 82 -12.76 -8.28 21.61
CA LYS A 82 -13.54 -8.37 22.87
C LYS A 82 -14.95 -7.77 22.82
N SER A 83 -15.36 -7.06 21.77
CA SER A 83 -16.76 -6.62 21.60
C SER A 83 -17.65 -7.66 20.88
N CYS A 84 -17.12 -8.83 20.53
CA CYS A 84 -17.83 -9.84 19.75
C CYS A 84 -18.41 -10.96 20.63
N SER A 85 -19.34 -10.61 21.51
CA SER A 85 -20.31 -11.56 22.07
C SER A 85 -21.67 -10.90 22.09
N TYR A 86 -22.39 -11.01 20.97
CA TYR A 86 -23.80 -10.67 20.90
C TYR A 86 -24.53 -11.81 20.20
N GLY A 87 -25.61 -12.26 20.86
CA GLY A 87 -26.29 -13.52 20.63
C GLY A 87 -26.87 -13.74 19.23
N ASP A 88 -27.03 -15.02 18.94
CA ASP A 88 -27.65 -15.60 17.76
C ASP A 88 -29.11 -15.13 17.59
N ASP A 89 -29.35 -14.06 16.81
CA ASP A 89 -30.61 -13.83 16.05
C ASP A 89 -30.65 -12.53 15.20
N TYR A 90 -29.51 -12.07 14.66
CA TYR A 90 -29.53 -10.98 13.66
C TYR A 90 -29.68 -11.55 12.24
N LYS A 91 -30.74 -11.12 11.52
CA LYS A 91 -30.86 -11.35 10.06
C LYS A 91 -29.60 -10.81 9.38
N ILE A 92 -28.74 -11.72 8.92
CA ILE A 92 -27.54 -11.34 8.17
C ILE A 92 -28.00 -10.68 6.87
N TYR A 93 -27.66 -9.40 6.73
CA TYR A 93 -27.91 -8.64 5.50
C TYR A 93 -27.11 -9.28 4.36
N GLN A 94 -27.78 -9.70 3.28
CA GLN A 94 -27.14 -10.26 2.09
C GLN A 94 -26.81 -9.12 1.11
N PRO A 95 -25.52 -8.78 0.89
CA PRO A 95 -25.17 -7.72 -0.04
C PRO A 95 -25.31 -8.17 -1.50
N ASP A 96 -25.90 -7.33 -2.35
CA ASP A 96 -26.09 -7.60 -3.79
C ASP A 96 -24.76 -7.79 -4.54
N CYS A 97 -23.67 -7.26 -4.01
CA CYS A 97 -22.34 -7.37 -4.60
C CYS A 97 -21.69 -8.73 -4.41
N LEU A 98 -22.21 -9.59 -3.54
CA LEU A 98 -21.69 -10.95 -3.36
C LEU A 98 -22.35 -11.92 -4.35
N THR A 99 -21.59 -12.91 -4.82
CA THR A 99 -22.09 -14.02 -5.66
C THR A 99 -22.49 -15.24 -4.83
N ILE A 100 -22.09 -15.30 -3.56
CA ILE A 100 -22.38 -16.36 -2.60
C ILE A 100 -23.13 -15.81 -1.37
N PRO A 101 -23.74 -16.66 -0.53
CA PRO A 101 -24.33 -16.25 0.73
C PRO A 101 -23.31 -15.50 1.62
N ALA A 102 -23.77 -14.45 2.29
CA ALA A 102 -22.94 -13.62 3.17
C ALA A 102 -22.34 -14.43 4.32
N THR A 103 -23.06 -15.43 4.83
CA THR A 103 -22.55 -16.37 5.85
C THR A 103 -21.33 -17.14 5.37
N GLU A 104 -21.36 -17.67 4.15
CA GLU A 104 -20.26 -18.41 3.53
C GLU A 104 -19.06 -17.49 3.25
N PHE A 105 -19.32 -16.28 2.75
CA PHE A 105 -18.31 -15.26 2.52
C PHE A 105 -17.59 -14.83 3.82
N LEU A 106 -18.37 -14.55 4.88
CA LEU A 106 -17.83 -14.18 6.20
C LEU A 106 -17.06 -15.34 6.84
N SER A 107 -17.51 -16.59 6.65
CA SER A 107 -16.78 -17.78 7.11
C SER A 107 -15.43 -17.90 6.41
N SER A 108 -15.41 -17.74 5.09
CA SER A 108 -14.18 -17.79 4.29
C SER A 108 -13.18 -16.70 4.71
N LEU A 109 -13.66 -15.48 4.98
CA LEU A 109 -12.83 -14.39 5.50
C LEU A 109 -12.20 -14.74 6.86
N LYS A 110 -12.98 -15.27 7.80
CA LYS A 110 -12.48 -15.67 9.13
C LYS A 110 -11.39 -16.74 9.01
N THR A 111 -11.66 -17.81 8.26
CA THR A 111 -10.66 -18.86 8.01
C THR A 111 -9.38 -18.28 7.39
N THR A 112 -9.51 -17.36 6.45
CA THR A 112 -8.34 -16.74 5.80
C THR A 112 -7.55 -15.89 6.79
N ILE A 113 -8.22 -15.13 7.66
CA ILE A 113 -7.56 -14.35 8.73
C ILE A 113 -6.79 -15.29 9.67
N ASP A 114 -7.38 -16.43 10.06
CA ASP A 114 -6.73 -17.42 10.93
C ASP A 114 -5.46 -17.99 10.26
N VAL A 115 -5.53 -18.30 8.96
CA VAL A 115 -4.36 -18.76 8.18
C VAL A 115 -3.28 -17.68 8.10
N VAL A 116 -3.64 -16.42 7.86
CA VAL A 116 -2.68 -15.30 7.85
C VAL A 116 -1.97 -15.19 9.20
N GLN A 117 -2.68 -15.32 10.31
CA GLN A 117 -2.10 -15.28 11.66
C GLN A 117 -1.15 -16.45 11.92
N GLN A 118 -1.51 -17.66 11.47
CA GLN A 118 -0.63 -18.83 11.56
C GLN A 118 0.67 -18.63 10.78
N VAL A 119 0.58 -18.18 9.53
CA VAL A 119 1.77 -17.90 8.70
C VAL A 119 2.60 -16.77 9.31
N THR A 120 1.96 -15.74 9.86
CA THR A 120 2.66 -14.66 10.58
C THR A 120 3.46 -15.20 11.76
N SER A 121 2.87 -16.10 12.56
CA SER A 121 3.57 -16.76 13.66
C SER A 121 4.79 -17.53 13.17
N ILE A 122 4.67 -18.28 12.07
CA ILE A 122 5.78 -19.04 11.48
C ILE A 122 6.90 -18.12 11.00
N VAL A 123 6.56 -17.05 10.27
CA VAL A 123 7.53 -16.06 9.79
C VAL A 123 8.25 -15.38 10.97
N SER A 124 7.51 -15.11 12.06
CA SER A 124 8.06 -14.43 13.23
C SER A 124 9.15 -15.24 13.93
N GLU A 125 9.13 -16.57 13.88
CA GLU A 125 10.17 -17.41 14.49
C GLU A 125 11.54 -17.22 13.81
N PHE A 126 11.56 -16.87 12.53
CA PHE A 126 12.81 -16.58 11.83
C PHE A 126 13.43 -15.23 12.24
N SER A 127 12.65 -14.31 12.83
CA SER A 127 13.16 -12.99 13.25
C SER A 127 14.14 -13.05 14.44
N ARG A 128 14.19 -14.16 15.18
CA ARG A 128 14.94 -14.31 16.44
C ARG A 128 16.41 -14.75 16.26
N GLY A 129 16.86 -15.02 15.04
CA GLY A 129 18.22 -15.52 14.77
C GLY A 129 19.22 -14.45 14.31
N PHE A 130 20.51 -14.81 14.29
CA PHE A 130 21.54 -14.04 13.58
C PHE A 130 21.35 -14.19 12.06
N LEU A 131 20.58 -13.27 11.47
CA LEU A 131 20.30 -13.23 10.04
C LEU A 131 21.22 -12.25 9.31
N ASP A 132 21.49 -12.51 8.02
CA ASP A 132 22.11 -11.50 7.18
C ASP A 132 21.15 -10.31 6.96
N PHE A 133 21.73 -9.14 6.66
CA PHE A 133 20.99 -7.88 6.57
C PHE A 133 19.81 -7.94 5.59
N ARG A 134 19.97 -8.60 4.44
CA ARG A 134 18.91 -8.70 3.43
C ARG A 134 17.78 -9.60 3.92
N LEU A 135 18.13 -10.76 4.47
CA LEU A 135 17.15 -11.69 5.01
C LEU A 135 16.36 -11.08 6.19
N SER A 136 17.01 -10.30 7.05
CA SER A 136 16.35 -9.57 8.14
C SER A 136 15.32 -8.57 7.61
N ASN A 137 15.67 -7.78 6.58
CA ASN A 137 14.73 -6.86 5.94
C ASN A 137 13.58 -7.60 5.26
N ALA A 138 13.83 -8.71 4.57
CA ALA A 138 12.82 -9.54 3.93
C ALA A 138 11.78 -10.09 4.93
N ILE A 139 12.24 -10.57 6.09
CA ILE A 139 11.36 -11.06 7.15
C ILE A 139 10.55 -9.90 7.74
N SER A 140 11.17 -8.76 8.02
CA SER A 140 10.47 -7.58 8.53
C SER A 140 9.45 -7.03 7.53
N ASP A 141 9.73 -7.08 6.23
CA ASP A 141 8.76 -6.75 5.19
C ASP A 141 7.57 -7.67 5.23
N CYS A 142 7.84 -8.98 5.28
CA CYS A 142 6.78 -9.96 5.25
C CYS A 142 5.84 -9.82 6.46
N LEU A 143 6.39 -9.59 7.66
CA LEU A 143 5.59 -9.39 8.86
C LEU A 143 4.72 -8.13 8.75
N ASP A 144 5.29 -7.00 8.29
CA ASP A 144 4.53 -5.77 8.06
C ASP A 144 3.39 -5.98 7.04
N LEU A 145 3.67 -6.72 5.96
CA LEU A 145 2.74 -6.99 4.87
C LEU A 145 1.61 -7.95 5.29
N LEU A 146 1.92 -8.98 6.07
CA LEU A 146 0.92 -9.89 6.66
C LEU A 146 0.02 -9.15 7.66
N GLU A 147 0.58 -8.21 8.42
CA GLU A 147 -0.20 -7.36 9.34
C GLU A 147 -1.14 -6.41 8.56
N LEU A 148 -0.70 -5.86 7.43
CA LEU A 148 -1.56 -5.06 6.54
C LEU A 148 -2.69 -5.91 5.93
N SER A 149 -2.36 -7.13 5.47
CA SER A 149 -3.36 -8.07 4.95
C SER A 149 -4.40 -8.47 5.99
N THR A 150 -3.99 -8.62 7.25
CA THR A 150 -4.92 -8.86 8.35
C THR A 150 -5.90 -7.70 8.51
N ASP A 151 -5.41 -6.46 8.49
CA ASP A 151 -6.26 -5.26 8.61
C ASP A 151 -7.23 -5.12 7.43
N GLU A 152 -6.78 -5.43 6.22
CA GLU A 152 -7.60 -5.39 4.98
C GLU A 152 -8.71 -6.45 5.01
N LEU A 153 -8.40 -7.68 5.45
CA LEU A 153 -9.37 -8.76 5.61
C LEU A 153 -10.36 -8.46 6.74
N VAL A 154 -9.90 -7.93 7.87
CA VAL A 154 -10.77 -7.52 8.99
C VAL A 154 -11.68 -6.36 8.56
N SER A 155 -11.15 -5.38 7.82
CA SER A 155 -11.96 -4.28 7.28
C SER A 155 -13.05 -4.80 6.34
N THR A 156 -12.70 -5.77 5.48
CA THR A 156 -13.64 -6.46 4.58
C THR A 156 -14.74 -7.19 5.37
N LEU A 157 -14.37 -7.88 6.45
CA LEU A 157 -15.29 -8.58 7.35
C LEU A 157 -16.27 -7.61 8.01
N LEU A 158 -15.76 -6.56 8.66
CA LEU A 158 -16.56 -5.58 9.39
C LEU A 158 -17.52 -4.82 8.47
N LEU A 159 -17.04 -4.39 7.29
CA LEU A 159 -17.87 -3.67 6.33
C LEU A 159 -18.98 -4.56 5.75
N THR A 160 -18.71 -5.85 5.56
CA THR A 160 -19.72 -6.82 5.10
C THR A 160 -20.79 -7.08 6.16
N GLN A 161 -20.41 -7.14 7.45
CA GLN A 161 -21.35 -7.34 8.56
C GLN A 161 -22.24 -6.13 8.80
N ASN A 162 -21.69 -4.92 8.71
CA ASN A 162 -22.40 -3.67 9.03
C ASN A 162 -22.25 -2.60 7.92
N PRO A 163 -22.86 -2.79 6.73
CA PRO A 163 -22.65 -1.89 5.60
C PRO A 163 -23.11 -0.45 5.87
N HIS A 164 -24.11 -0.28 6.73
CA HIS A 164 -24.77 0.99 7.01
C HIS A 164 -24.09 1.84 8.11
N ASN A 165 -23.15 1.29 8.89
CA ASN A 165 -22.46 1.99 9.99
C ASN A 165 -21.03 2.43 9.60
N SER A 166 -20.77 2.60 8.31
CA SER A 166 -19.43 2.71 7.72
C SER A 166 -18.99 4.14 7.40
N GLN A 167 -19.68 5.15 7.94
CA GLN A 167 -19.61 6.56 7.52
C GLN A 167 -18.20 7.16 7.49
N ASP A 168 -17.25 6.63 8.27
CA ASP A 168 -15.89 7.19 8.34
C ASP A 168 -14.83 6.39 7.57
N ASN A 169 -15.13 5.16 7.12
CA ASN A 169 -14.12 4.22 6.61
C ASN A 169 -14.31 3.71 5.18
N SER A 170 -15.42 4.04 4.53
CA SER A 170 -15.82 3.53 3.21
C SER A 170 -15.96 4.66 2.18
N THR A 171 -15.82 4.34 0.90
CA THR A 171 -16.18 5.26 -0.21
C THR A 171 -17.69 5.37 -0.45
N GLY A 172 -18.50 4.66 0.34
CA GLY A 172 -19.94 4.49 0.15
C GLY A 172 -20.29 3.45 -0.92
N ASN A 173 -19.30 2.80 -1.53
CA ASN A 173 -19.49 1.71 -2.48
C ASN A 173 -18.85 0.42 -1.96
N LEU A 174 -19.68 -0.42 -1.33
CA LEU A 174 -19.28 -1.68 -0.73
C LEU A 174 -18.44 -2.55 -1.68
N SER A 175 -18.94 -2.83 -2.88
CA SER A 175 -18.24 -3.66 -3.88
C SER A 175 -16.84 -3.14 -4.19
N ALA A 176 -16.69 -1.83 -4.35
CA ALA A 176 -15.40 -1.22 -4.67
C ALA A 176 -14.43 -1.28 -3.49
N ASP A 177 -14.90 -1.04 -2.27
CA ASP A 177 -14.06 -1.11 -1.07
C ASP A 177 -13.60 -2.54 -0.79
N LEU A 178 -14.50 -3.54 -0.84
CA LEU A 178 -14.14 -4.95 -0.65
C LEU A 178 -13.10 -5.38 -1.69
N LYS A 179 -13.29 -5.04 -2.98
CA LYS A 179 -12.30 -5.35 -4.02
C LYS A 179 -10.97 -4.66 -3.79
N THR A 180 -10.99 -3.39 -3.39
CA THR A 180 -9.77 -2.62 -3.14
C THR A 180 -8.91 -3.27 -2.05
N TRP A 181 -9.52 -3.62 -0.91
CA TRP A 181 -8.80 -4.22 0.21
C TRP A 181 -8.38 -5.67 -0.06
N LEU A 182 -9.22 -6.47 -0.73
CA LEU A 182 -8.85 -7.84 -1.11
C LEU A 182 -7.74 -7.87 -2.17
N SER A 183 -7.73 -6.94 -3.12
CA SER A 183 -6.60 -6.77 -4.05
C SER A 183 -5.32 -6.38 -3.32
N ALA A 184 -5.38 -5.41 -2.40
CA ALA A 184 -4.21 -5.04 -1.60
C ALA A 184 -3.66 -6.22 -0.78
N ALA A 185 -4.54 -7.05 -0.20
CA ALA A 185 -4.14 -8.24 0.54
C ALA A 185 -3.41 -9.27 -0.32
N LEU A 186 -3.75 -9.38 -1.62
CA LEU A 186 -3.01 -10.20 -2.59
C LEU A 186 -1.65 -9.58 -2.93
N SER A 187 -1.61 -8.28 -3.26
CA SER A 187 -0.37 -7.58 -3.59
C SER A 187 0.65 -7.69 -2.43
N ASN A 188 0.18 -7.63 -1.18
CA ASN A 188 1.04 -7.79 0.00
C ASN A 188 1.73 -9.16 0.06
N GLN A 189 1.05 -10.24 -0.32
CA GLN A 189 1.67 -11.58 -0.32
C GLN A 189 2.75 -11.68 -1.39
N ASP A 190 2.48 -11.15 -2.58
CA ASP A 190 3.45 -11.12 -3.67
C ASP A 190 4.71 -10.34 -3.28
N THR A 191 4.54 -9.14 -2.71
CA THR A 191 5.67 -8.32 -2.26
C THR A 191 6.45 -8.99 -1.13
N CYS A 192 5.78 -9.71 -0.22
CA CYS A 192 6.49 -10.49 0.80
C CYS A 192 7.38 -11.55 0.13
N VAL A 193 6.86 -12.35 -0.82
CA VAL A 193 7.64 -13.40 -1.50
C VAL A 193 8.85 -12.80 -2.23
N GLU A 194 8.67 -11.67 -2.91
CA GLU A 194 9.73 -10.97 -3.64
C GLU A 194 10.78 -10.36 -2.73
N GLY A 195 10.42 -9.99 -1.49
CA GLY A 195 11.38 -9.51 -0.49
C GLY A 195 12.52 -10.50 -0.23
N PHE A 196 12.27 -11.80 -0.41
CA PHE A 196 13.28 -12.86 -0.27
C PHE A 196 14.14 -13.07 -1.53
N ASP A 197 13.99 -12.27 -2.58
CA ASP A 197 14.88 -12.34 -3.74
C ASP A 197 16.32 -11.94 -3.36
N GLY A 198 17.26 -12.83 -3.69
CA GLY A 198 18.66 -12.70 -3.31
C GLY A 198 19.00 -13.19 -1.89
N THR A 199 18.05 -13.79 -1.15
CA THR A 199 18.34 -14.46 0.14
C THR A 199 18.57 -15.96 -0.01
N ARG A 200 19.01 -16.65 1.06
CA ARG A 200 19.16 -18.12 1.08
C ARG A 200 17.78 -18.81 0.89
N GLY A 201 17.76 -19.88 0.09
CA GLY A 201 16.52 -20.44 -0.46
C GLY A 201 15.59 -21.18 0.51
N PHE A 202 16.07 -21.70 1.65
CA PHE A 202 15.22 -22.50 2.56
C PHE A 202 14.08 -21.68 3.19
N VAL A 203 14.40 -20.51 3.76
CA VAL A 203 13.38 -19.63 4.38
C VAL A 203 12.38 -19.17 3.33
N LYS A 204 12.86 -18.76 2.15
CA LYS A 204 12.00 -18.39 1.02
C LYS A 204 11.00 -19.49 0.65
N SER A 205 11.45 -20.74 0.55
CA SER A 205 10.58 -21.86 0.18
C SER A 205 9.49 -22.13 1.22
N LEU A 206 9.83 -22.06 2.51
CA LEU A 206 8.86 -22.30 3.58
C LEU A 206 7.81 -21.18 3.64
N VAL A 207 8.27 -19.94 3.59
CA VAL A 207 7.41 -18.75 3.62
C VAL A 207 6.52 -18.69 2.38
N ALA A 208 7.05 -18.98 1.18
CA ALA A 208 6.29 -18.98 -0.06
C ALA A 208 5.11 -19.96 -0.05
N SER A 209 5.23 -21.13 0.59
CA SER A 209 4.13 -22.10 0.66
C SER A 209 2.95 -21.57 1.46
N GLY A 210 3.20 -20.96 2.63
CA GLY A 210 2.13 -20.36 3.45
C GLY A 210 1.48 -19.15 2.77
N LEU A 211 2.28 -18.34 2.07
CA LEU A 211 1.78 -17.17 1.34
C LEU A 211 0.96 -17.55 0.10
N GLU A 212 1.30 -18.65 -0.58
CA GLU A 212 0.50 -19.15 -1.69
C GLU A 212 -0.85 -19.70 -1.22
N GLU A 213 -0.91 -20.33 -0.05
CA GLU A 213 -2.17 -20.73 0.59
C GLU A 213 -3.05 -19.51 0.88
N ILE A 214 -2.49 -18.47 1.52
CA ILE A 214 -3.21 -17.20 1.76
C ILE A 214 -3.68 -16.60 0.43
N SER A 215 -2.79 -16.51 -0.55
CA SER A 215 -3.10 -15.93 -1.87
C SER A 215 -4.25 -16.68 -2.55
N SER A 216 -4.24 -18.02 -2.49
CA SER A 216 -5.31 -18.87 -3.03
C SER A 216 -6.66 -18.58 -2.35
N LEU A 217 -6.68 -18.49 -1.02
CA LEU A 217 -7.89 -18.18 -0.26
C LEU A 217 -8.42 -16.79 -0.59
N VAL A 218 -7.55 -15.76 -0.59
CA VAL A 218 -7.95 -14.38 -0.91
C VAL A 218 -8.44 -14.28 -2.35
N ARG A 219 -7.82 -14.98 -3.32
CA ARG A 219 -8.30 -15.05 -4.73
C ARG A 219 -9.74 -15.56 -4.81
N VAL A 220 -10.06 -16.64 -4.10
CA VAL A 220 -11.41 -17.21 -4.07
C VAL A 220 -12.41 -16.21 -3.49
N ILE A 221 -12.05 -15.51 -2.40
CA ILE A 221 -12.91 -14.49 -1.78
C ILE A 221 -13.10 -13.31 -2.74
N LEU A 222 -12.03 -12.81 -3.36
CA LEU A 222 -12.07 -11.70 -4.31
C LEU A 222 -12.95 -12.01 -5.53
N ALA A 223 -12.87 -13.23 -6.07
CA ALA A 223 -13.69 -13.65 -7.20
C ALA A 223 -15.20 -13.65 -6.89
N ASN A 224 -15.57 -13.77 -5.62
CA ASN A 224 -16.96 -13.74 -5.16
C ASN A 224 -17.53 -12.34 -4.94
N VAL A 225 -16.74 -11.29 -5.18
CA VAL A 225 -17.19 -9.89 -5.17
C VAL A 225 -17.38 -9.43 -6.61
N LYS A 226 -18.61 -9.04 -6.96
CA LYS A 226 -18.94 -8.47 -8.29
C LYS A 226 -18.16 -7.17 -8.51
N SER A 227 -17.79 -6.88 -9.76
CA SER A 227 -17.18 -5.59 -10.09
C SER A 227 -18.20 -4.46 -9.97
N PRO A 228 -17.81 -3.24 -9.53
CA PRO A 228 -18.70 -2.08 -9.53
C PRO A 228 -19.30 -1.79 -10.92
N HIS A 229 -18.58 -2.18 -11.97
CA HIS A 229 -18.91 -1.94 -13.38
C HIS A 229 -19.63 -3.12 -14.06
N ASP A 230 -19.90 -4.24 -13.37
CA ASP A 230 -20.60 -5.41 -13.92
C ASP A 230 -22.12 -5.23 -14.09
N ARG A 231 -22.63 -4.00 -13.99
CA ARG A 231 -24.01 -3.71 -14.34
C ARG A 231 -24.15 -3.83 -15.86
N LYS A 232 -24.51 -5.03 -16.34
CA LYS A 232 -25.20 -5.20 -17.62
C LYS A 232 -26.26 -4.11 -17.69
N SER A 233 -26.18 -3.27 -18.72
CA SER A 233 -27.08 -2.14 -18.97
C SER A 233 -28.54 -2.61 -19.06
N GLY A 234 -29.17 -2.80 -17.90
CA GLY A 234 -30.59 -2.99 -17.76
C GLY A 234 -31.24 -1.63 -17.86
N SER A 235 -31.66 -1.26 -19.06
CA SER A 235 -32.55 -0.12 -19.31
C SER A 235 -33.79 -0.24 -18.41
N ARG A 236 -33.80 0.47 -17.28
CA ARG A 236 -35.03 0.91 -16.63
C ARG A 236 -35.07 2.43 -16.73
N ARG A 237 -35.59 2.90 -17.87
CA ARG A 237 -36.12 4.25 -18.05
C ARG A 237 -37.16 4.49 -16.97
N ARG A 238 -36.81 5.20 -15.90
CA ARG A 238 -37.80 5.84 -15.03
C ARG A 238 -38.26 7.12 -15.73
N HIS A 239 -39.43 7.05 -16.34
CA HIS A 239 -40.18 8.23 -16.76
C HIS A 239 -40.55 9.03 -15.51
N HIS A 240 -39.84 10.13 -15.24
CA HIS A 240 -40.38 11.19 -14.41
C HIS A 240 -41.23 12.10 -15.29
N ARG A 241 -42.54 12.08 -15.03
CA ARG A 241 -43.53 12.97 -15.61
C ARG A 241 -43.19 14.42 -15.25
N ARG A 242 -43.29 15.29 -16.25
CA ARG A 242 -43.39 16.75 -16.12
C ARG A 242 -44.55 17.10 -15.18
N GLY A 243 -44.29 18.03 -14.26
CA GLY A 243 -45.30 18.67 -13.43
C GLY A 243 -44.67 19.82 -12.66
N ASP A 244 -44.90 21.03 -13.16
CA ASP A 244 -44.95 22.32 -12.48
C ASP A 244 -43.68 22.96 -11.88
N MET A 245 -43.21 23.97 -12.63
CA MET A 245 -42.46 25.13 -12.11
C MET A 245 -43.44 26.14 -11.49
N PRO A 246 -43.00 26.88 -10.48
CA PRO A 246 -43.15 28.34 -10.57
C PRO A 246 -41.79 29.03 -10.39
N GLY A 247 -41.50 29.94 -11.32
CA GLY A 247 -40.34 30.81 -11.26
C GLY A 247 -40.54 31.96 -10.28
N TRP A 248 -39.45 32.34 -9.62
CA TRP A 248 -39.24 33.73 -9.23
C TRP A 248 -37.76 34.09 -9.37
N MET A 249 -37.50 35.01 -10.29
CA MET A 249 -36.19 35.66 -10.49
C MET A 249 -35.84 36.52 -9.28
N HIS A 250 -34.60 36.47 -8.79
CA HIS A 250 -33.89 37.67 -8.35
C HIS A 250 -32.36 37.60 -8.61
N LYS A 251 -31.96 38.52 -9.49
CA LYS A 251 -30.81 39.43 -9.44
C LYS A 251 -29.40 38.86 -9.24
N ARG A 252 -28.59 39.05 -10.30
CA ARG A 252 -27.12 39.14 -10.25
C ARG A 252 -26.68 40.16 -9.19
N LYS A 253 -25.71 39.77 -8.36
CA LYS A 253 -24.78 40.71 -7.70
C LYS A 253 -23.39 40.07 -7.66
N LEU A 254 -22.44 40.75 -8.30
CA LEU A 254 -21.01 40.58 -8.09
C LEU A 254 -20.62 41.20 -6.73
N ILE A 255 -19.45 40.79 -6.22
CA ILE A 255 -18.64 41.30 -5.10
C ILE A 255 -18.68 40.46 -3.81
N GLY A 256 -17.57 39.74 -3.59
CA GLY A 256 -16.70 39.95 -2.42
C GLY A 256 -17.20 39.55 -1.04
N GLY A 257 -16.74 38.39 -0.57
CA GLY A 257 -16.80 38.00 0.84
C GLY A 257 -16.48 36.52 0.99
N ARG A 258 -15.35 36.17 1.61
CA ARG A 258 -15.01 34.78 1.93
C ARG A 258 -15.92 34.32 3.07
N GLU A 259 -16.99 33.60 2.75
CA GLU A 259 -17.74 32.83 3.74
C GLU A 259 -17.33 31.35 3.64
N PHE A 260 -16.79 30.83 4.75
CA PHE A 260 -16.48 29.41 4.90
C PHE A 260 -17.76 28.61 5.16
N PRO A 261 -17.86 27.36 4.67
CA PRO A 261 -19.01 26.48 4.93
C PRO A 261 -19.26 26.21 6.41
N GLU A 262 -20.52 25.90 6.78
CA GLU A 262 -20.99 25.77 8.17
C GLU A 262 -20.34 24.66 9.01
N TRP A 263 -19.54 23.78 8.41
CA TRP A 263 -18.80 22.73 9.12
C TRP A 263 -17.45 23.22 9.70
N VAL A 264 -17.05 24.47 9.45
CA VAL A 264 -15.83 25.08 10.02
C VAL A 264 -16.17 25.84 11.30
N LYS A 265 -15.70 25.34 12.46
CA LYS A 265 -16.02 25.92 13.77
C LYS A 265 -15.32 27.27 13.98
N ALA A 266 -15.91 28.12 14.82
CA ALA A 266 -15.43 29.48 15.07
C ALA A 266 -14.04 29.56 15.75
N SER A 267 -13.67 28.52 16.50
CA SER A 267 -12.34 28.33 17.11
C SER A 267 -11.23 28.16 16.06
N ASP A 268 -11.58 27.62 14.90
CA ASP A 268 -10.64 27.25 13.82
C ASP A 268 -10.32 28.47 12.94
N ARG A 269 -11.04 29.57 13.13
CA ARG A 269 -10.85 30.83 12.41
C ARG A 269 -9.75 31.72 12.99
N LYS A 270 -9.20 31.41 14.18
CA LYS A 270 -8.41 32.37 14.99
C LYS A 270 -6.96 32.01 15.29
N LYS A 271 -6.36 30.99 14.68
CA LYS A 271 -4.94 30.65 14.92
C LYS A 271 -4.09 30.91 13.67
N LEU A 272 -3.34 32.01 13.75
CA LEU A 272 -2.49 32.61 12.74
C LEU A 272 -1.20 31.81 12.54
N LEU A 273 -1.10 31.12 11.40
CA LEU A 273 0.07 30.99 10.52
C LEU A 273 -0.47 30.40 9.20
N GLN A 274 -0.96 31.26 8.29
CA GLN A 274 -1.47 30.81 6.99
C GLN A 274 -0.30 30.58 6.03
N VAL A 275 -0.04 29.33 5.65
CA VAL A 275 0.89 29.01 4.56
C VAL A 275 0.07 28.46 3.40
N ASN A 276 0.12 29.12 2.24
CA ASN A 276 -0.64 28.72 1.05
C ASN A 276 -2.16 28.52 1.27
N GLY A 277 -2.73 29.21 2.28
CA GLY A 277 -4.14 29.14 2.65
C GLY A 277 -4.52 27.97 3.59
N VAL A 278 -3.55 27.21 4.09
CA VAL A 278 -3.75 26.11 5.06
C VAL A 278 -3.11 26.49 6.40
N VAL A 279 -3.82 26.22 7.51
CA VAL A 279 -3.29 26.38 8.88
C VAL A 279 -2.54 25.09 9.24
N ALA A 280 -1.28 25.20 9.61
CA ALA A 280 -0.46 24.06 10.01
C ALA A 280 -0.65 23.73 11.49
N ASP A 281 -0.76 22.44 11.83
CA ASP A 281 -0.76 21.95 13.20
C ASP A 281 0.66 21.80 13.74
N LEU A 282 1.57 21.32 12.89
CA LEU A 282 2.99 21.13 13.18
C LEU A 282 3.85 21.78 12.11
N VAL A 283 5.01 22.32 12.50
CA VAL A 283 6.01 22.90 11.61
C VAL A 283 7.34 22.17 11.75
N VAL A 284 7.92 21.76 10.62
CA VAL A 284 9.24 21.13 10.53
C VAL A 284 10.20 22.10 9.86
N ASP A 285 11.33 22.38 10.49
CA ASP A 285 12.38 23.27 9.99
C ASP A 285 13.75 22.69 10.30
N VAL A 286 14.52 22.34 9.27
CA VAL A 286 15.88 21.79 9.43
C VAL A 286 16.81 22.73 10.22
N ASN A 287 16.52 24.03 10.26
CA ASN A 287 17.30 25.03 11.00
C ASN A 287 16.84 25.22 12.46
N GLY A 288 15.83 24.48 12.92
CA GLY A 288 15.36 24.52 14.31
C GLY A 288 14.36 25.62 14.65
N TYR A 289 13.86 26.39 13.66
CA TYR A 289 12.82 27.41 13.89
C TYR A 289 11.39 26.89 13.73
N GLY A 290 11.18 25.57 13.80
CA GLY A 290 9.90 24.89 13.77
C GLY A 290 9.59 24.19 15.09
N ASN A 291 8.51 23.41 15.14
CA ASN A 291 8.24 22.52 16.26
C ASN A 291 9.23 21.34 16.29
N PHE A 292 9.66 20.87 15.12
CA PHE A 292 10.60 19.76 14.96
C PHE A 292 11.69 20.11 13.93
N THR A 293 12.84 19.46 14.03
CA THR A 293 13.93 19.53 13.04
C THR A 293 13.85 18.43 11.98
N THR A 294 13.19 17.31 12.31
CA THR A 294 13.00 16.16 11.42
C THR A 294 11.52 15.93 11.16
N LEU A 295 11.20 15.38 9.99
CA LEU A 295 9.84 14.97 9.66
C LEU A 295 9.43 13.72 10.44
N SER A 296 10.36 12.80 10.67
CA SER A 296 10.13 11.58 11.45
C SER A 296 9.60 11.88 12.86
N ASP A 297 10.15 12.88 13.55
CA ASP A 297 9.69 13.23 14.91
C ASP A 297 8.33 13.93 14.89
N ALA A 298 8.06 14.75 13.87
CA ALA A 298 6.73 15.35 13.67
C ALA A 298 5.66 14.28 13.42
N ILE A 299 5.96 13.25 12.63
CA ILE A 299 5.05 12.12 12.38
C ILE A 299 4.75 11.32 13.64
N LYS A 300 5.74 11.11 14.53
CA LYS A 300 5.52 10.43 15.82
C LYS A 300 4.51 11.17 16.69
N ALA A 301 4.50 12.51 16.64
CA ALA A 301 3.60 13.36 17.40
C ALA A 301 2.15 13.41 16.87
N VAL A 302 1.90 12.93 15.65
CA VAL A 302 0.54 12.84 15.10
C VAL A 302 -0.27 11.81 15.89
N PRO A 303 -1.53 12.09 16.28
CA PRO A 303 -2.38 11.09 16.94
C PRO A 303 -2.69 9.88 16.05
N ASP A 304 -2.73 8.69 16.65
CA ASP A 304 -3.15 7.47 15.94
C ASP A 304 -4.66 7.52 15.64
N TYR A 305 -5.05 6.97 14.49
CA TYR A 305 -6.42 6.77 14.00
C TYR A 305 -7.28 8.05 14.02
N SER A 306 -6.65 9.23 13.88
CA SER A 306 -7.36 10.50 13.85
C SER A 306 -8.28 10.60 12.63
N THR A 307 -9.57 10.85 12.88
CA THR A 307 -10.54 11.21 11.84
C THR A 307 -10.36 12.65 11.35
N ASN A 308 -9.69 13.50 12.14
CA ASN A 308 -9.30 14.84 11.74
C ASN A 308 -7.97 14.83 11.00
N ARG A 309 -7.84 15.73 10.02
CA ARG A 309 -6.59 15.93 9.28
C ARG A 309 -5.56 16.66 10.12
N THR A 310 -4.37 16.08 10.26
CA THR A 310 -3.21 16.76 10.85
C THR A 310 -2.32 17.31 9.74
N VAL A 311 -2.12 18.63 9.72
CA VAL A 311 -1.32 19.32 8.71
C VAL A 311 0.08 19.59 9.26
N ILE A 312 1.08 19.03 8.60
CA ILE A 312 2.51 19.26 8.87
C ILE A 312 3.07 20.13 7.76
N TYR A 313 3.48 21.34 8.11
CA TYR A 313 4.19 22.24 7.22
C TYR A 313 5.70 21.95 7.29
N VAL A 314 6.29 21.56 6.17
CA VAL A 314 7.71 21.24 6.04
C VAL A 314 8.37 22.38 5.27
N LYS A 315 9.16 23.20 5.98
CA LYS A 315 9.83 24.34 5.37
C LYS A 315 10.85 23.89 4.31
N LYS A 316 11.30 24.85 3.49
CA LYS A 316 12.40 24.65 2.55
C LYS A 316 13.63 24.08 3.26
N GLY A 317 14.26 23.11 2.63
CA GLY A 317 15.37 22.37 3.18
C GLY A 317 15.52 21.01 2.50
N VAL A 318 16.70 20.42 2.66
CA VAL A 318 16.97 19.03 2.28
C VAL A 318 17.02 18.22 3.56
N TYR A 319 16.03 17.35 3.74
CA TYR A 319 15.87 16.47 4.88
C TYR A 319 16.39 15.09 4.51
N LYS A 320 17.58 14.75 5.00
CA LYS A 320 18.23 13.46 4.77
C LYS A 320 17.76 12.44 5.81
N GLU A 321 16.58 11.89 5.58
CA GLU A 321 15.95 10.93 6.48
C GLU A 321 15.09 9.92 5.69
N TYR A 322 14.87 8.76 6.29
CA TYR A 322 13.94 7.75 5.81
C TYR A 322 12.69 7.81 6.67
N VAL A 323 11.55 8.11 6.04
CA VAL A 323 10.29 8.35 6.77
C VAL A 323 9.28 7.29 6.40
N GLU A 324 8.68 6.70 7.43
CA GLU A 324 7.59 5.74 7.31
C GLU A 324 6.36 6.24 8.08
N ILE A 325 5.27 6.54 7.37
CA ILE A 325 3.97 6.80 8.00
C ILE A 325 3.27 5.47 8.21
N SER A 326 3.21 5.04 9.48
CA SER A 326 2.59 3.76 9.85
C SER A 326 1.09 3.73 9.55
N LYS A 327 0.54 2.51 9.46
CA LYS A 327 -0.89 2.28 9.21
C LYS A 327 -1.82 2.90 10.27
N LYS A 328 -1.28 3.26 11.45
CA LYS A 328 -2.01 3.92 12.53
C LYS A 328 -2.16 5.43 12.32
N LYS A 329 -1.30 6.08 11.53
CA LYS A 329 -1.30 7.54 11.35
C LYS A 329 -2.23 7.94 10.20
N TRP A 330 -3.52 8.14 10.48
CA TRP A 330 -4.53 8.49 9.48
C TRP A 330 -4.58 9.99 9.19
N ASN A 331 -5.00 10.34 7.97
CA ASN A 331 -5.31 11.71 7.56
C ASN A 331 -4.15 12.71 7.75
N VAL A 332 -2.90 12.27 7.55
CA VAL A 332 -1.73 13.15 7.59
C VAL A 332 -1.63 13.93 6.29
N MET A 333 -1.44 15.26 6.39
CA MET A 333 -1.16 16.11 5.24
C MET A 333 0.19 16.80 5.39
N LEU A 334 1.08 16.58 4.44
CA LEU A 334 2.35 17.29 4.31
C LEU A 334 2.21 18.44 3.31
N VAL A 335 2.72 19.61 3.68
CA VAL A 335 2.79 20.78 2.80
C VAL A 335 4.20 21.33 2.81
N GLY A 336 4.87 21.35 1.66
CA GLY A 336 6.18 21.98 1.49
C GLY A 336 6.11 23.46 1.08
N ASP A 337 7.27 24.11 1.04
CA ASP A 337 7.44 25.46 0.47
C ASP A 337 7.46 25.46 -1.07
N GLY A 338 7.55 24.28 -1.69
CA GLY A 338 7.62 24.11 -3.13
C GLY A 338 8.43 22.86 -3.49
N MET A 339 8.05 22.21 -4.60
CA MET A 339 8.72 20.98 -5.06
C MET A 339 10.23 21.17 -5.26
N ASP A 340 10.70 22.36 -5.62
CA ASP A 340 12.13 22.59 -5.88
C ASP A 340 12.95 22.92 -4.62
N VAL A 341 12.30 23.13 -3.47
CA VAL A 341 12.96 23.67 -2.27
C VAL A 341 12.73 22.87 -1.00
N THR A 342 11.67 22.07 -0.91
CA THR A 342 11.43 21.14 0.21
C THR A 342 11.63 19.71 -0.28
N ILE A 343 12.71 19.06 0.17
CA ILE A 343 13.16 17.77 -0.38
C ILE A 343 13.40 16.77 0.75
N ILE A 344 12.76 15.61 0.70
CA ILE A 344 13.12 14.42 1.51
C ILE A 344 14.02 13.53 0.65
N SER A 345 15.21 13.21 1.14
CA SER A 345 16.29 12.63 0.34
C SER A 345 16.90 11.39 1.02
N GLY A 346 16.97 10.28 0.28
CA GLY A 346 17.57 9.02 0.70
C GLY A 346 18.39 8.39 -0.43
N ASN A 347 18.96 7.21 -0.17
CA ASN A 347 19.80 6.45 -1.10
C ASN A 347 19.81 4.93 -0.85
N HIS A 348 18.84 4.37 -0.11
CA HIS A 348 18.71 2.92 0.01
C HIS A 348 18.43 2.29 -1.35
N SER A 349 18.97 1.09 -1.57
CA SER A 349 18.88 0.40 -2.85
C SER A 349 19.02 -1.11 -2.68
N PHE A 350 18.59 -1.83 -3.71
CA PHE A 350 18.72 -3.28 -3.76
C PHE A 350 20.18 -3.73 -3.65
N ILE A 351 21.12 -3.10 -4.35
CA ILE A 351 22.55 -3.44 -4.22
C ILE A 351 23.08 -3.17 -2.81
N GLY A 352 22.57 -2.15 -2.14
CA GLY A 352 22.87 -1.86 -0.74
C GLY A 352 22.36 -2.90 0.26
N GLY A 353 21.72 -3.98 -0.18
CA GLY A 353 21.21 -5.05 0.68
C GLY A 353 19.77 -4.84 1.16
N TRP A 354 19.13 -3.74 0.78
CA TRP A 354 17.72 -3.49 1.06
C TRP A 354 16.84 -4.27 0.10
N THR A 355 15.63 -4.61 0.53
CA THR A 355 14.58 -5.04 -0.40
C THR A 355 14.08 -3.84 -1.20
N THR A 356 13.43 -4.07 -2.34
CA THR A 356 12.80 -2.97 -3.10
C THR A 356 11.78 -2.22 -2.22
N TYR A 357 10.97 -2.95 -1.44
CA TYR A 357 9.95 -2.38 -0.56
C TYR A 357 10.52 -1.43 0.52
N ARG A 358 11.59 -1.83 1.23
CA ARG A 358 12.28 -0.98 2.23
C ARG A 358 13.32 -0.02 1.66
N SER A 359 13.59 -0.05 0.36
CA SER A 359 14.46 0.95 -0.28
C SER A 359 13.80 2.34 -0.37
N ALA A 360 12.50 2.45 -0.08
CA ALA A 360 11.75 3.68 -0.12
C ALA A 360 12.36 4.76 0.79
N THR A 361 12.65 5.93 0.22
CA THR A 361 13.02 7.12 1.01
C THR A 361 11.84 7.61 1.84
N PHE A 362 10.63 7.57 1.27
CA PHE A 362 9.39 7.90 1.96
C PHE A 362 8.34 6.84 1.69
N GLY A 363 7.82 6.21 2.75
CA GLY A 363 6.76 5.21 2.69
C GLY A 363 5.52 5.65 3.46
N VAL A 364 4.33 5.33 2.94
CA VAL A 364 3.06 5.65 3.60
C VAL A 364 2.04 4.53 3.55
N LYS A 365 1.63 4.08 4.73
CA LYS A 365 0.59 3.05 4.94
C LYS A 365 -0.71 3.64 5.49
N GLY A 366 -0.63 4.73 6.26
CA GLY A 366 -1.80 5.36 6.89
C GLY A 366 -2.75 5.99 5.86
N ARG A 367 -4.04 5.63 5.93
CA ARG A 367 -5.07 6.07 4.97
C ARG A 367 -5.25 7.60 4.91
N GLY A 368 -5.71 8.08 3.76
CA GLY A 368 -6.08 9.48 3.56
C GLY A 368 -4.89 10.45 3.54
N PHE A 369 -3.69 9.94 3.28
CA PHE A 369 -2.47 10.73 3.20
C PHE A 369 -2.53 11.76 2.07
N ILE A 370 -2.03 12.96 2.34
CA ILE A 370 -1.83 13.99 1.32
C ILE A 370 -0.41 14.53 1.41
N ALA A 371 0.28 14.62 0.27
CA ALA A 371 1.48 15.44 0.14
C ALA A 371 1.27 16.53 -0.89
N ARG A 372 1.82 17.72 -0.62
CA ARG A 372 1.73 18.85 -1.52
C ARG A 372 3.00 19.70 -1.52
N ASP A 373 3.36 20.21 -2.71
CA ASP A 373 4.41 21.21 -2.89
C ASP A 373 5.78 20.77 -2.32
N MET A 374 6.19 19.51 -2.53
CA MET A 374 7.46 18.96 -2.02
C MET A 374 8.03 17.84 -2.91
N THR A 375 9.29 17.48 -2.71
CA THR A 375 9.99 16.40 -3.43
C THR A 375 10.37 15.25 -2.53
N PHE A 376 10.23 14.04 -3.05
CA PHE A 376 10.79 12.81 -2.52
C PHE A 376 11.83 12.28 -3.52
N GLU A 377 13.05 12.00 -3.07
CA GLU A 377 14.10 11.54 -3.97
C GLU A 377 14.93 10.39 -3.41
N ASN A 378 15.35 9.50 -4.31
CA ASN A 378 16.35 8.49 -4.04
C ASN A 378 17.56 8.71 -4.94
N THR A 379 18.71 8.93 -4.31
CA THR A 379 19.96 9.36 -4.94
C THR A 379 20.94 8.20 -5.18
N ALA A 380 20.52 6.94 -5.00
CA ALA A 380 21.38 5.77 -5.18
C ALA A 380 22.02 5.69 -6.59
N GLY A 381 21.30 6.10 -7.63
CA GLY A 381 21.81 6.05 -9.01
C GLY A 381 21.48 4.74 -9.75
N PRO A 382 21.68 4.70 -11.08
CA PRO A 382 21.20 3.60 -11.91
C PRO A 382 22.02 2.31 -11.78
N GLU A 383 23.27 2.40 -11.30
CA GLU A 383 24.16 1.25 -11.03
C GLU A 383 23.70 0.42 -9.81
N ASN A 384 22.86 1.01 -8.95
CA ASN A 384 22.42 0.39 -7.70
C ASN A 384 21.08 -0.37 -7.83
N HIS A 385 20.59 -0.53 -9.06
CA HIS A 385 19.32 -1.17 -9.39
C HIS A 385 18.13 -0.53 -8.65
N GLN A 386 17.19 -1.32 -8.12
CA GLN A 386 15.94 -0.82 -7.53
C GLN A 386 16.22 0.11 -6.33
N ALA A 387 15.68 1.33 -6.38
CA ALA A 387 15.89 2.35 -5.36
C ALA A 387 14.70 3.31 -5.30
N VAL A 388 13.75 3.02 -4.40
CA VAL A 388 12.45 3.70 -4.36
C VAL A 388 12.57 5.09 -3.72
N ALA A 389 12.02 6.11 -4.37
CA ALA A 389 11.92 7.46 -3.81
C ALA A 389 10.65 7.61 -2.95
N PHE A 390 9.52 7.15 -3.48
CA PHE A 390 8.24 7.21 -2.79
C PHE A 390 7.47 5.92 -2.97
N ARG A 391 6.93 5.39 -1.87
CA ARG A 391 6.04 4.22 -1.85
C ARG A 391 4.74 4.56 -1.15
N SER A 392 3.62 4.19 -1.76
CA SER A 392 2.30 4.32 -1.15
C SER A 392 1.57 2.97 -1.10
N ASP A 393 1.20 2.61 0.13
CA ASP A 393 0.24 1.56 0.52
C ASP A 393 -1.04 2.21 1.08
N SER A 394 -1.15 3.55 1.05
CA SER A 394 -2.25 4.31 1.61
C SER A 394 -3.42 4.39 0.66
N ASP A 395 -4.56 3.89 1.12
CA ASP A 395 -5.85 4.11 0.46
C ASP A 395 -6.27 5.58 0.53
N LEU A 396 -6.91 6.03 -0.54
CA LEU A 396 -7.39 7.41 -0.73
C LEU A 396 -6.26 8.46 -0.58
N SER A 397 -5.05 8.13 -1.04
CA SER A 397 -3.90 9.03 -0.97
C SER A 397 -3.86 10.01 -2.15
N VAL A 398 -3.34 11.23 -1.88
CA VAL A 398 -3.16 12.27 -2.90
C VAL A 398 -1.74 12.85 -2.86
N LEU A 399 -1.11 12.92 -4.03
CA LEU A 399 0.09 13.72 -4.23
C LEU A 399 -0.26 14.87 -5.19
N TYR A 400 -0.05 16.10 -4.73
CA TYR A 400 -0.41 17.30 -5.50
C TYR A 400 0.76 18.26 -5.64
N ARG A 401 1.24 18.48 -6.86
CA ARG A 401 2.46 19.28 -7.12
C ARG A 401 3.65 18.78 -6.31
N CYS A 402 3.82 17.46 -6.30
CA CYS A 402 4.99 16.81 -5.73
C CYS A 402 5.95 16.39 -6.85
N ALA A 403 7.22 16.18 -6.52
CA ALA A 403 8.13 15.46 -7.40
C ALA A 403 8.62 14.15 -6.77
N MET A 404 8.76 13.12 -7.60
CA MET A 404 9.37 11.84 -7.24
C MET A 404 10.55 11.61 -8.18
N ARG A 405 11.76 11.62 -7.63
CA ARG A 405 13.02 11.62 -8.40
C ARG A 405 13.86 10.40 -8.06
N GLY A 406 14.18 9.58 -9.05
CA GLY A 406 15.04 8.42 -8.89
C GLY A 406 15.59 7.93 -10.23
N TYR A 407 15.97 6.66 -10.27
CA TYR A 407 16.33 5.95 -11.50
C TYR A 407 15.40 4.74 -11.66
N GLN A 408 15.87 3.54 -11.34
CA GLN A 408 15.04 2.34 -11.37
C GLN A 408 14.08 2.33 -10.18
N ASP A 409 12.81 1.97 -10.42
CA ASP A 409 11.77 1.79 -9.39
C ASP A 409 11.47 3.06 -8.58
N THR A 410 11.42 4.23 -9.23
CA THR A 410 11.29 5.54 -8.53
C THR A 410 10.01 5.67 -7.69
N LEU A 411 8.85 5.39 -8.28
CA LEU A 411 7.54 5.48 -7.64
C LEU A 411 6.93 4.09 -7.51
N TYR A 412 6.80 3.63 -6.27
CA TYR A 412 6.11 2.40 -5.93
C TYR A 412 4.66 2.70 -5.53
N ALA A 413 3.76 2.76 -6.52
CA ALA A 413 2.32 2.81 -6.31
C ALA A 413 1.83 1.39 -5.94
N HIS A 414 2.18 0.94 -4.73
CA HIS A 414 2.13 -0.46 -4.32
C HIS A 414 0.72 -1.05 -4.34
N SER A 415 -0.22 -0.47 -3.59
CA SER A 415 -1.59 -1.00 -3.48
C SER A 415 -2.62 0.11 -3.18
N GLN A 416 -3.90 -0.26 -3.08
CA GLN A 416 -5.02 0.66 -2.76
C GLN A 416 -5.30 1.74 -3.83
N ARG A 417 -6.13 2.76 -3.52
CA ARG A 417 -6.52 3.84 -4.43
C ARG A 417 -5.68 5.10 -4.24
N GLN A 418 -5.12 5.61 -5.34
CA GLN A 418 -4.14 6.69 -5.29
C GLN A 418 -4.38 7.73 -6.40
N PHE A 419 -4.22 9.01 -6.09
CA PHE A 419 -4.36 10.10 -7.06
C PHE A 419 -3.13 11.00 -7.10
N TYR A 420 -2.52 11.11 -8.27
CA TYR A 420 -1.34 11.94 -8.52
C TYR A 420 -1.74 13.08 -9.45
N ARG A 421 -1.57 14.33 -9.01
CA ARG A 421 -2.00 15.52 -9.76
C ARG A 421 -0.87 16.53 -9.88
N GLU A 422 -0.60 16.97 -11.10
CA GLU A 422 0.43 17.99 -11.38
C GLU A 422 1.81 17.62 -10.81
N CYS A 423 2.11 16.31 -10.76
CA CYS A 423 3.36 15.80 -10.22
C CYS A 423 4.46 15.70 -11.29
N HIS A 424 5.72 15.79 -10.86
CA HIS A 424 6.89 15.52 -11.69
C HIS A 424 7.50 14.16 -11.31
N ILE A 425 7.52 13.21 -12.24
CA ILE A 425 7.98 11.84 -11.98
C ILE A 425 9.11 11.52 -12.95
N THR A 426 10.29 11.20 -12.42
CA THR A 426 11.49 10.97 -13.25
C THR A 426 12.21 9.69 -12.86
N GLY A 427 12.54 8.86 -13.85
CA GLY A 427 13.34 7.64 -13.63
C GLY A 427 13.76 6.94 -14.93
N THR A 428 14.22 5.69 -14.84
CA THR A 428 14.73 4.91 -15.97
C THR A 428 13.92 3.63 -16.20
N VAL A 429 14.21 2.57 -15.46
CA VAL A 429 13.54 1.26 -15.56
C VAL A 429 12.39 1.22 -14.57
N ASP A 430 11.21 0.84 -15.05
CA ASP A 430 10.02 0.56 -14.24
C ASP A 430 9.69 1.66 -13.23
N PHE A 431 9.91 2.93 -13.60
CA PHE A 431 9.97 3.99 -12.60
C PHE A 431 8.60 4.42 -12.05
N ILE A 432 7.51 3.88 -12.60
CA ILE A 432 6.17 3.84 -12.00
C ILE A 432 5.71 2.38 -11.96
N PHE A 433 5.72 1.75 -10.80
CA PHE A 433 5.41 0.32 -10.66
C PHE A 433 4.55 0.03 -9.43
N GLY A 434 4.02 -1.18 -9.36
CA GLY A 434 3.09 -1.61 -8.31
C GLY A 434 1.73 -2.03 -8.84
N ASP A 435 0.81 -2.28 -7.91
CA ASP A 435 -0.52 -2.80 -8.17
C ASP A 435 -1.63 -1.94 -7.53
N ALA A 436 -1.38 -0.65 -7.34
CA ALA A 436 -2.44 0.28 -6.96
C ALA A 436 -3.48 0.45 -8.09
N ALA A 437 -4.68 0.87 -7.71
CA ALA A 437 -5.56 1.63 -8.60
C ALA A 437 -5.10 3.10 -8.57
N ALA A 438 -4.31 3.52 -9.55
CA ALA A 438 -3.70 4.86 -9.57
C ALA A 438 -4.07 5.67 -10.82
N VAL A 439 -4.44 6.93 -10.62
CA VAL A 439 -4.61 7.90 -11.72
C VAL A 439 -3.57 9.00 -11.63
N PHE A 440 -2.86 9.22 -12.72
CA PHE A 440 -1.87 10.28 -12.93
C PHE A 440 -2.46 11.35 -13.84
N GLN A 441 -2.82 12.49 -13.28
CA GLN A 441 -3.50 13.55 -14.02
C GLN A 441 -2.65 14.81 -14.12
N LYS A 442 -2.44 15.31 -15.35
CA LYS A 442 -1.62 16.50 -15.62
C LYS A 442 -0.18 16.40 -15.07
N CYS A 443 0.39 15.21 -15.02
CA CYS A 443 1.75 14.99 -14.56
C CYS A 443 2.77 15.26 -15.67
N GLN A 444 4.00 15.61 -15.28
CA GLN A 444 5.18 15.54 -16.14
C GLN A 444 5.90 14.23 -15.82
N ILE A 445 5.94 13.32 -16.79
CA ILE A 445 6.54 11.99 -16.66
C ILE A 445 7.74 11.95 -17.59
N LEU A 446 8.95 12.03 -17.02
CA LEU A 446 10.18 12.28 -17.77
C LEU A 446 11.17 11.14 -17.58
N ALA A 447 11.42 10.36 -18.64
CA ALA A 447 12.44 9.33 -18.60
C ALA A 447 13.85 9.95 -18.63
N ARG A 448 14.75 9.42 -17.82
CA ARG A 448 16.14 9.87 -17.65
C ARG A 448 17.09 9.06 -18.52
N LYS A 449 18.36 9.48 -18.57
CA LYS A 449 19.40 8.70 -19.24
C LYS A 449 19.67 7.41 -18.44
N GLY A 450 19.45 6.27 -19.07
CA GLY A 450 19.80 4.95 -18.52
C GLY A 450 21.27 4.60 -18.75
N LEU A 451 21.69 3.46 -18.17
CA LEU A 451 22.99 2.85 -18.45
C LEU A 451 23.12 2.41 -19.92
N PRO A 452 24.34 2.19 -20.45
CA PRO A 452 24.51 1.61 -21.78
C PRO A 452 23.69 0.33 -21.95
N ASN A 453 22.97 0.21 -23.08
CA ASN A 453 22.07 -0.91 -23.41
C ASN A 453 20.84 -1.08 -22.48
N GLN A 454 20.68 -0.27 -21.44
CA GLN A 454 19.47 -0.25 -20.63
C GLN A 454 18.29 0.27 -21.46
N LYS A 455 17.12 -0.31 -21.24
CA LYS A 455 15.86 0.15 -21.81
C LYS A 455 15.03 0.76 -20.69
N ASN A 456 14.56 1.97 -20.90
CA ASN A 456 13.63 2.62 -19.99
C ASN A 456 12.21 2.11 -20.21
N THR A 457 11.49 1.96 -19.13
CA THR A 457 10.07 1.58 -19.09
C THR A 457 9.38 2.50 -18.11
N ILE A 458 8.37 3.24 -18.59
CA ILE A 458 7.67 4.18 -17.73
C ILE A 458 6.86 3.44 -16.69
N THR A 459 6.08 2.43 -17.11
CA THR A 459 5.28 1.63 -16.19
C THR A 459 5.70 0.16 -16.12
N ALA A 460 5.56 -0.42 -14.93
CA ALA A 460 5.58 -1.86 -14.71
C ALA A 460 4.43 -2.24 -13.76
N GLN A 461 3.23 -2.34 -14.33
CA GLN A 461 2.03 -2.56 -13.52
C GLN A 461 1.90 -4.04 -13.13
N GLY A 462 1.61 -4.28 -11.85
CA GLY A 462 1.73 -5.56 -11.18
C GLY A 462 0.43 -6.32 -10.91
N ARG A 463 -0.63 -6.14 -11.70
CA ARG A 463 -1.89 -6.87 -11.48
C ARG A 463 -1.72 -8.35 -11.78
N LYS A 464 -1.92 -9.20 -10.78
CA LYS A 464 -1.70 -10.65 -10.88
C LYS A 464 -2.96 -11.44 -11.20
N GLU A 465 -4.14 -10.89 -10.91
CA GLU A 465 -5.43 -11.57 -11.08
C GLU A 465 -6.42 -10.77 -11.93
N ALA A 466 -7.28 -11.49 -12.66
CA ALA A 466 -8.30 -10.85 -13.50
C ALA A 466 -9.38 -10.11 -12.68
N ALA A 467 -9.66 -10.60 -11.48
CA ALA A 467 -10.74 -10.10 -10.62
C ALA A 467 -10.42 -8.75 -9.95
N GLU A 468 -9.14 -8.36 -9.93
CA GLU A 468 -8.65 -7.12 -9.32
C GLU A 468 -9.10 -5.87 -10.08
N THR A 469 -9.40 -4.82 -9.32
CA THR A 469 -9.78 -3.50 -9.87
C THR A 469 -8.59 -2.55 -10.03
N THR A 470 -7.36 -3.05 -9.89
CA THR A 470 -6.10 -2.30 -9.91
C THR A 470 -5.59 -2.00 -11.31
N GLY A 471 -4.68 -1.04 -11.45
CA GLY A 471 -4.18 -0.60 -12.75
C GLY A 471 -3.74 0.86 -12.73
N PHE A 472 -3.01 1.25 -13.76
CA PHE A 472 -2.56 2.64 -13.93
C PHE A 472 -3.32 3.34 -15.05
N SER A 473 -3.74 4.57 -14.77
CA SER A 473 -4.41 5.44 -15.74
C SER A 473 -3.66 6.78 -15.81
N ILE A 474 -3.04 7.05 -16.95
CA ILE A 474 -2.28 8.27 -17.19
C ILE A 474 -3.13 9.17 -18.09
N GLN A 475 -3.59 10.30 -17.56
CA GLN A 475 -4.54 11.20 -18.21
C GLN A 475 -4.01 12.65 -18.27
N PHE A 476 -4.20 13.33 -19.40
CA PHE A 476 -3.81 14.75 -19.57
C PHE A 476 -2.36 15.07 -19.23
N SER A 477 -1.47 14.07 -19.29
CA SER A 477 -0.09 14.19 -18.82
C SER A 477 0.86 14.41 -19.99
N ASN A 478 2.10 14.79 -19.68
CA ASN A 478 3.19 14.90 -20.64
C ASN A 478 4.16 13.75 -20.40
N ILE A 479 4.31 12.88 -21.39
CA ILE A 479 5.28 11.79 -21.41
C ILE A 479 6.44 12.17 -22.35
N SER A 480 7.60 12.41 -21.75
CA SER A 480 8.79 12.87 -22.44
C SER A 480 10.07 12.28 -21.83
N VAL A 481 11.22 12.77 -22.26
CA VAL A 481 12.53 12.52 -21.64
C VAL A 481 13.09 13.81 -21.06
N GLU A 482 14.01 13.72 -20.11
CA GLU A 482 14.74 14.88 -19.62
C GLU A 482 15.61 15.52 -20.75
N PRO A 483 15.83 16.85 -20.73
CA PRO A 483 16.59 17.53 -21.80
C PRO A 483 18.03 17.02 -22.02
N ASN A 484 18.67 16.53 -20.96
CA ASN A 484 19.99 15.89 -20.98
C ASN A 484 20.01 14.54 -21.72
N VAL A 485 18.85 13.92 -21.96
CA VAL A 485 18.70 12.70 -22.78
C VAL A 485 18.65 13.06 -24.28
N VAL A 486 17.98 14.18 -24.62
CA VAL A 486 17.80 14.65 -26.00
C VAL A 486 19.12 15.14 -26.62
N SER A 487 20.05 15.63 -25.80
CA SER A 487 21.32 16.23 -26.25
C SER A 487 22.35 15.23 -26.78
N ASN A 488 22.18 13.93 -26.52
CA ASN A 488 23.01 12.86 -27.11
C ASN A 488 22.53 12.48 -28.52
N SER A 489 22.66 13.43 -29.45
CA SER A 489 22.35 13.29 -30.89
C SER A 489 23.29 12.33 -31.64
N THR A 490 24.20 11.66 -30.94
CA THR A 490 25.20 10.74 -31.47
C THR A 490 24.90 9.30 -31.01
N GLY A 491 23.88 8.68 -31.60
CA GLY A 491 23.70 7.21 -31.65
C GLY A 491 23.39 6.45 -30.35
N ASN A 492 23.46 7.06 -29.16
CA ASN A 492 23.28 6.39 -27.85
C ASN A 492 22.10 6.96 -27.04
N SER A 493 20.92 7.11 -27.66
CA SER A 493 19.68 7.45 -26.93
C SER A 493 19.14 6.21 -26.22
N THR A 494 18.89 6.29 -24.90
CA THR A 494 18.25 5.20 -24.14
C THR A 494 16.87 4.90 -24.71
N LEU A 495 16.65 3.66 -25.15
CA LEU A 495 15.36 3.23 -25.71
C LEU A 495 14.29 3.35 -24.61
N THR A 496 13.18 4.01 -24.89
CA THR A 496 12.13 4.27 -23.89
C THR A 496 10.77 3.77 -24.36
N TYR A 497 10.07 3.05 -23.48
CA TYR A 497 8.75 2.45 -23.71
C TYR A 497 7.74 2.93 -22.66
N LEU A 498 6.46 2.92 -23.02
CA LEU A 498 5.34 3.26 -22.13
C LEU A 498 5.23 2.31 -20.94
N GLY A 499 5.62 1.04 -21.10
CA GLY A 499 5.71 0.10 -20.00
C GLY A 499 5.95 -1.34 -20.41
N ARG A 500 5.97 -2.24 -19.43
CA ARG A 500 6.09 -3.70 -19.58
C ARG A 500 5.31 -4.48 -18.51
N PRO A 501 4.82 -5.71 -18.81
CA PRO A 501 3.89 -6.41 -17.94
C PRO A 501 4.59 -7.17 -16.82
N TRP A 502 4.77 -6.53 -15.67
CA TRP A 502 5.39 -7.16 -14.50
C TRP A 502 4.64 -8.42 -14.03
N LYS A 503 3.31 -8.40 -14.10
CA LYS A 503 2.44 -9.53 -13.74
C LYS A 503 1.44 -9.87 -14.84
N LEU A 504 0.82 -11.05 -14.71
CA LEU A 504 0.07 -11.73 -15.78
C LEU A 504 -1.08 -10.89 -16.36
N TYR A 505 -1.77 -10.10 -15.54
CA TYR A 505 -2.89 -9.27 -15.98
C TYR A 505 -2.58 -7.77 -15.94
N SER A 506 -1.31 -7.42 -16.14
CA SER A 506 -0.83 -6.03 -16.12
C SER A 506 -1.76 -5.08 -16.86
N ARG A 507 -2.16 -3.99 -16.21
CA ARG A 507 -3.15 -3.04 -16.75
C ARG A 507 -2.67 -1.60 -16.70
N THR A 508 -2.41 -1.02 -17.85
CA THR A 508 -2.03 0.41 -17.99
C THR A 508 -2.81 1.05 -19.13
N VAL A 509 -3.37 2.23 -18.90
CA VAL A 509 -4.01 3.04 -19.94
C VAL A 509 -3.37 4.41 -19.99
N VAL A 510 -2.97 4.84 -21.19
CA VAL A 510 -2.46 6.19 -21.47
C VAL A 510 -3.48 6.90 -22.34
N MET A 511 -4.06 7.98 -21.84
CA MET A 511 -5.13 8.68 -22.54
C MET A 511 -5.02 10.20 -22.49
N GLN A 512 -5.40 10.85 -23.59
CA GLN A 512 -5.44 12.31 -23.73
C GLN A 512 -4.14 13.00 -23.31
N SER A 513 -3.01 12.33 -23.52
CA SER A 513 -1.70 12.74 -23.04
C SER A 513 -0.76 13.06 -24.22
N TYR A 514 0.16 13.99 -23.99
CA TYR A 514 1.23 14.25 -24.95
C TYR A 514 2.29 13.15 -24.83
N ILE A 515 2.73 12.62 -25.98
CA ILE A 515 3.79 11.62 -26.06
C ILE A 515 4.87 12.15 -27.02
N SER A 516 6.07 12.39 -26.50
CA SER A 516 7.22 12.84 -27.31
C SER A 516 7.74 11.76 -28.25
N ASN A 517 8.55 12.16 -29.24
CA ASN A 517 9.20 11.26 -30.20
C ASN A 517 10.31 10.40 -29.60
N ALA A 518 10.65 10.60 -28.32
CA ALA A 518 11.59 9.76 -27.61
C ALA A 518 11.01 8.38 -27.25
N ILE A 519 9.67 8.25 -27.25
CA ILE A 519 9.01 6.97 -27.04
C ILE A 519 9.08 6.14 -28.31
N ARG A 520 9.49 4.88 -28.15
CA ARG A 520 9.63 3.91 -29.23
C ARG A 520 8.31 3.69 -29.99
N PRO A 521 8.32 3.57 -31.33
CA PRO A 521 7.10 3.33 -32.11
C PRO A 521 6.34 2.06 -31.68
N GLU A 522 7.07 1.04 -31.21
CA GLU A 522 6.51 -0.19 -30.63
C GLU A 522 5.60 0.10 -29.42
N GLY A 523 5.87 1.19 -28.70
CA GLY A 523 5.11 1.68 -27.54
C GLY A 523 5.41 0.90 -26.27
N TRP A 524 5.29 -0.43 -26.30
CA TRP A 524 5.35 -1.31 -25.13
C TRP A 524 6.46 -2.34 -25.29
N LEU A 525 7.02 -2.83 -24.17
CA LEU A 525 8.13 -3.78 -24.16
C LEU A 525 7.72 -5.11 -23.49
N GLU A 526 8.12 -6.25 -24.03
CA GLU A 526 7.86 -7.53 -23.38
C GLU A 526 8.53 -7.61 -22.00
N TRP A 527 7.91 -8.32 -21.05
CA TRP A 527 8.58 -8.67 -19.79
C TRP A 527 9.58 -9.82 -20.02
N ASN A 528 9.09 -10.93 -20.57
CA ASN A 528 9.89 -12.07 -21.00
C ASN A 528 9.15 -12.83 -22.10
N THR A 529 9.75 -12.91 -23.30
CA THR A 529 9.22 -13.61 -24.47
C THR A 529 7.72 -13.37 -24.69
N THR A 530 6.86 -14.33 -24.35
CA THR A 530 5.41 -14.30 -24.57
C THR A 530 4.59 -14.15 -23.29
N PHE A 531 5.24 -13.95 -22.14
CA PHE A 531 4.55 -13.80 -20.86
C PHE A 531 3.57 -12.62 -20.87
N ALA A 532 2.35 -12.85 -20.39
CA ALA A 532 1.27 -11.88 -20.23
C ALA A 532 0.70 -11.24 -21.51
N LEU A 533 1.28 -11.46 -22.68
CA LEU A 533 0.92 -10.73 -23.91
C LEU A 533 -0.56 -10.92 -24.32
N ASP A 534 -1.15 -12.07 -23.97
CA ASP A 534 -2.54 -12.41 -24.27
C ASP A 534 -3.54 -11.91 -23.21
N THR A 535 -3.06 -11.67 -21.98
CA THR A 535 -3.89 -11.43 -20.79
C THR A 535 -3.80 -10.01 -20.25
N LEU A 536 -2.73 -9.28 -20.55
CA LEU A 536 -2.55 -7.88 -20.18
C LEU A 536 -3.62 -6.98 -20.82
N TYR A 537 -3.78 -5.77 -20.30
CA TYR A 537 -4.62 -4.73 -20.87
C TYR A 537 -3.84 -3.43 -20.99
N TYR A 538 -3.27 -3.18 -22.17
CA TYR A 538 -2.57 -1.93 -22.50
C TYR A 538 -3.38 -1.11 -23.49
N GLY A 539 -3.88 0.03 -23.02
CA GLY A 539 -4.80 0.89 -23.75
C GLY A 539 -4.21 2.25 -24.10
N GLU A 540 -4.43 2.71 -25.32
CA GLU A 540 -4.16 4.10 -25.73
C GLU A 540 -5.43 4.77 -26.25
N TYR A 541 -5.71 6.00 -25.81
CA TYR A 541 -6.91 6.78 -26.21
C TYR A 541 -6.60 8.25 -26.44
N MET A 542 -6.78 8.74 -27.67
CA MET A 542 -6.70 10.18 -28.00
C MET A 542 -5.41 10.87 -27.50
N ASN A 543 -4.29 10.14 -27.49
CA ASN A 543 -2.97 10.73 -27.24
C ASN A 543 -2.54 11.58 -28.43
N TYR A 544 -1.64 12.54 -28.18
CA TYR A 544 -1.14 13.45 -29.20
C TYR A 544 0.37 13.67 -29.05
N GLY A 545 0.98 14.34 -30.02
CA GLY A 545 2.44 14.50 -30.09
C GLY A 545 3.11 13.43 -30.98
N PRO A 546 4.39 13.60 -31.28
CA PRO A 546 5.06 12.82 -32.32
C PRO A 546 5.31 11.33 -31.96
N GLY A 547 5.25 10.96 -30.67
CA GLY A 547 5.32 9.55 -30.23
C GLY A 547 3.96 8.85 -30.11
N ALA A 548 2.85 9.55 -30.34
CA ALA A 548 1.50 9.01 -30.20
C ALA A 548 1.01 8.20 -31.42
N GLY A 549 1.82 8.07 -32.47
CA GLY A 549 1.47 7.31 -33.66
C GLY A 549 1.25 5.82 -33.38
N LEU A 550 0.08 5.30 -33.76
CA LEU A 550 -0.34 3.93 -33.44
C LEU A 550 0.10 2.87 -34.47
N GLY A 551 0.54 3.29 -35.66
CA GLY A 551 0.74 2.41 -36.82
C GLY A 551 1.83 1.32 -36.66
N ASN A 552 2.77 1.52 -35.74
CA ASN A 552 3.90 0.61 -35.49
C ASN A 552 3.88 -0.01 -34.08
N ARG A 553 2.76 0.11 -33.36
CA ARG A 553 2.60 -0.48 -32.04
C ARG A 553 2.67 -2.01 -32.12
N VAL A 554 3.06 -2.62 -31.01
CA VAL A 554 3.04 -4.08 -30.83
C VAL A 554 1.68 -4.68 -31.20
N LYS A 555 1.68 -5.94 -31.68
CA LYS A 555 0.47 -6.66 -32.14
C LYS A 555 -0.06 -7.66 -31.10
N TRP A 556 0.24 -7.46 -29.83
CA TRP A 556 -0.16 -8.37 -28.77
C TRP A 556 -1.69 -8.35 -28.58
N PRO A 557 -2.35 -9.49 -28.28
CA PRO A 557 -3.80 -9.49 -28.06
C PRO A 557 -4.26 -8.62 -26.88
N GLY A 558 -3.40 -8.44 -25.87
CA GLY A 558 -3.65 -7.55 -24.74
C GLY A 558 -3.48 -6.06 -25.03
N TYR A 559 -2.82 -5.68 -26.14
CA TYR A 559 -2.70 -4.28 -26.57
C TYR A 559 -3.94 -3.84 -27.36
N ARG A 560 -4.47 -2.66 -27.04
CA ARG A 560 -5.73 -2.16 -27.58
C ARG A 560 -5.69 -0.66 -27.86
N VAL A 561 -6.07 -0.29 -29.07
CA VAL A 561 -6.48 1.10 -29.37
C VAL A 561 -7.91 1.25 -28.87
N LEU A 562 -8.12 2.11 -27.88
CA LEU A 562 -9.46 2.40 -27.37
C LEU A 562 -10.16 3.33 -28.36
N ASN A 563 -11.22 2.86 -29.00
CA ASN A 563 -11.90 3.62 -30.05
C ASN A 563 -13.18 4.29 -29.53
N THR A 564 -13.68 3.88 -28.37
CA THR A 564 -14.92 4.41 -27.81
C THR A 564 -14.69 5.19 -26.53
N THR A 565 -15.47 6.27 -26.36
CA THR A 565 -15.51 7.04 -25.11
C THR A 565 -15.93 6.16 -23.92
N SER A 566 -16.74 5.12 -24.13
CA SER A 566 -17.17 4.22 -23.07
C SER A 566 -16.02 3.39 -22.50
N GLU A 567 -15.12 2.88 -23.35
CA GLU A 567 -13.94 2.14 -22.91
C GLU A 567 -13.00 3.04 -22.11
N ALA A 568 -12.70 4.23 -22.64
CA ALA A 568 -11.82 5.19 -21.96
C ALA A 568 -12.43 5.73 -20.65
N ASN A 569 -13.75 5.92 -20.59
CA ASN A 569 -14.43 6.41 -19.39
C ASN A 569 -14.21 5.51 -18.16
N ALA A 570 -14.05 4.20 -18.35
CA ALA A 570 -13.80 3.25 -17.27
C ALA A 570 -12.49 3.55 -16.50
N PHE A 571 -11.55 4.24 -17.13
CA PHE A 571 -10.24 4.60 -16.56
C PHE A 571 -10.17 6.04 -16.04
N THR A 572 -11.29 6.78 -16.06
CA THR A 572 -11.35 8.15 -15.54
C THR A 572 -11.38 8.19 -14.02
N VAL A 573 -11.04 9.34 -13.42
CA VAL A 573 -11.05 9.54 -11.96
C VAL A 573 -12.40 9.12 -11.33
N ALA A 574 -13.51 9.50 -11.95
CA ALA A 574 -14.85 9.22 -11.41
C ALA A 574 -15.20 7.73 -11.41
N GLN A 575 -14.76 6.96 -12.41
CA GLN A 575 -15.14 5.55 -12.55
C GLN A 575 -14.10 4.60 -11.98
N PHE A 576 -12.81 4.90 -12.19
CA PHE A 576 -11.71 4.04 -11.81
C PHE A 576 -11.38 4.12 -10.31
N LEU A 577 -11.37 5.35 -9.76
CA LEU A 577 -11.07 5.59 -8.34
C LEU A 577 -12.28 5.88 -7.48
N LEU A 578 -13.48 5.94 -8.08
CA LEU A 578 -14.65 6.56 -7.47
C LEU A 578 -14.35 7.96 -6.93
N GLY A 579 -13.46 8.72 -7.61
CA GLY A 579 -12.84 9.93 -7.05
C GLY A 579 -13.82 11.00 -6.57
N ASN A 580 -15.04 11.05 -7.12
CA ASN A 580 -16.08 11.99 -6.70
C ASN A 580 -16.56 11.79 -5.26
N SER A 581 -16.39 10.61 -4.67
CA SER A 581 -16.80 10.36 -3.28
C SER A 581 -15.79 10.86 -2.26
N TRP A 582 -14.51 11.07 -2.62
CA TRP A 582 -13.45 11.33 -1.65
C TRP A 582 -12.48 12.45 -2.03
N LEU A 583 -12.22 12.72 -3.32
CA LEU A 583 -11.31 13.80 -3.73
C LEU A 583 -11.83 15.21 -3.37
N PRO A 584 -13.14 15.54 -3.39
CA PRO A 584 -13.60 16.88 -3.04
C PRO A 584 -13.17 17.36 -1.64
N SER A 585 -13.10 16.46 -0.64
CA SER A 585 -12.68 16.79 0.73
C SER A 585 -11.18 17.08 0.86
N THR A 586 -10.39 16.73 -0.16
CA THR A 586 -8.95 17.02 -0.22
C THR A 586 -8.66 18.46 -0.62
N GLY A 587 -9.62 19.13 -1.26
CA GLY A 587 -9.45 20.46 -1.85
C GLY A 587 -8.64 20.49 -3.15
N VAL A 588 -8.14 19.34 -3.62
CA VAL A 588 -7.40 19.23 -4.88
C VAL A 588 -8.37 19.30 -6.06
N LYS A 589 -8.06 20.15 -7.04
CA LYS A 589 -8.84 20.23 -8.28
C LYS A 589 -8.47 19.05 -9.19
N TYR A 590 -9.48 18.33 -9.65
CA TYR A 590 -9.32 17.20 -10.57
C TYR A 590 -10.37 17.26 -11.68
N THR A 591 -10.07 16.62 -12.80
CA THR A 591 -11.02 16.39 -13.89
C THR A 591 -11.61 15.01 -13.69
N ALA A 592 -12.94 14.93 -13.50
CA ALA A 592 -13.61 13.69 -13.14
C ALA A 592 -13.71 12.67 -14.30
N GLY A 593 -13.85 13.16 -15.54
CA GLY A 593 -14.07 12.36 -16.75
C GLY A 593 -13.07 12.65 -17.87
N LEU A 594 -13.51 12.48 -19.12
CA LEU A 594 -12.69 12.73 -20.32
C LEU A 594 -12.73 14.18 -20.85
N VAL A 595 -13.62 15.02 -20.31
CA VAL A 595 -13.76 16.42 -20.75
C VAL A 595 -13.19 17.34 -19.66
N VAL A 596 -12.30 18.24 -20.06
CA VAL A 596 -11.62 19.22 -19.19
C VAL A 596 -12.42 20.50 -19.07
#